data_AF-A0A7C1P7V1-F1
#
_entry.id   AF-A0A7C1P7V1-F1
#
_cell.length_a   1.000
_cell.length_b   1.000
_cell.length_c   1.000
_cell.angle_alpha   90.00
_cell.angle_beta   90.00
_cell.angle_gamma   90.00
#
_symmetry.space_group_name_H-M   'P 1'
#
loop_
_entity.id
_entity.type
_entity.pdbx_description
1 polymer ?
#
loop_
_entity_poly.entity_id
_entity_poly.type
_entity_poly.pdbx_seq_one_letter_code
_entity_poly.pdbx_strand_id
1 'polypeptide(L)'
;MLVALSTIGPTTYKEIEYYWAPRGQEPQTYRTALFPLAVDALFRPEKLLLMVTPEARTHENRCYIERVLGQRLQLVPIPLGRTEEELWQIFDIVSDAVPEGAEVILHVTHAFRSLPFVIFGVINYLRRTKEIRLERIVYGHTRRKRPDRTECSVRLFLI
;
A
#
# COMPACT_ATOMS: atom_id res chain seq x y z
N MET A 1 -5.31 4.46 15.71
CA MET A 1 -5.45 5.07 14.38
C MET A 1 -5.12 4.03 13.32
N LEU A 2 -6.01 3.79 12.36
CA LEU A 2 -5.76 2.84 11.25
C LEU A 2 -5.05 3.52 10.08
N VAL A 3 -3.88 3.02 9.70
CA VAL A 3 -3.08 3.54 8.58
C VAL A 3 -2.78 2.45 7.55
N ALA A 4 -2.82 2.82 6.26
CA ALA A 4 -2.39 1.94 5.18
C ALA A 4 -1.04 2.39 4.62
N LEU A 5 -0.06 1.48 4.62
CA LEU A 5 1.23 1.66 3.95
C LEU A 5 1.12 1.13 2.52
N SER A 6 1.37 2.00 1.54
CA SER A 6 1.27 1.64 0.12
C SER A 6 2.40 2.24 -0.70
N THR A 7 2.74 1.58 -1.81
CA THR A 7 3.65 2.10 -2.84
C THR A 7 2.88 2.38 -4.14
N ILE A 8 3.45 3.19 -5.02
CA ILE A 8 2.98 3.35 -6.40
C ILE A 8 4.18 3.51 -7.35
N GLY A 9 4.11 2.86 -8.52
CA GLY A 9 5.11 3.00 -9.57
C GLY A 9 4.71 4.04 -10.64
N PRO A 10 5.69 4.57 -11.40
CA PRO A 10 5.46 5.46 -12.53
C PRO A 10 5.11 4.65 -13.80
N THR A 11 4.05 3.86 -13.74
CA THR A 11 3.62 3.00 -14.87
C THR A 11 2.15 3.24 -15.16
N THR A 12 1.76 3.12 -16.42
CA THR A 12 0.35 3.12 -16.81
C THR A 12 -0.29 1.79 -16.43
N TYR A 13 -1.07 1.82 -15.34
CA TYR A 13 -1.87 0.67 -14.92
C TYR A 13 -3.18 0.62 -15.71
N LYS A 14 -3.66 -0.59 -16.01
CA LYS A 14 -4.98 -0.79 -16.62
C LYS A 14 -6.03 -0.89 -15.52
N GLU A 15 -7.21 -0.30 -15.77
CA GLU A 15 -8.33 -0.48 -14.87
C GLU A 15 -8.65 -1.97 -14.67
N ILE A 16 -8.90 -2.32 -13.42
CA ILE A 16 -9.32 -3.65 -13.02
C ILE A 16 -10.35 -3.54 -11.90
N GLU A 17 -11.20 -4.55 -11.78
CA GLU A 17 -12.09 -4.68 -10.64
C GLU A 17 -11.36 -5.46 -9.53
N TYR A 18 -11.14 -4.79 -8.40
CA TYR A 18 -10.64 -5.41 -7.18
C TYR A 18 -11.80 -6.03 -6.41
N TYR A 19 -11.62 -7.26 -5.98
CA TYR A 19 -12.63 -8.03 -5.25
C TYR A 19 -12.06 -8.50 -3.91
N TRP A 20 -12.79 -8.24 -2.82
CA TRP A 20 -12.48 -8.71 -1.48
C TRP A 20 -13.71 -9.34 -0.83
N ALA A 21 -13.61 -10.60 -0.41
CA ALA A 21 -14.70 -11.34 0.23
C ALA A 21 -14.22 -11.98 1.53
N PRO A 22 -14.28 -11.26 2.66
CA PRO A 22 -14.02 -11.85 3.97
C PRO A 22 -15.10 -12.88 4.31
N ARG A 23 -14.71 -13.94 5.01
CA ARG A 23 -15.64 -14.99 5.43
C ARG A 23 -16.74 -14.40 6.32
N GLY A 24 -18.00 -14.64 5.97
CA GLY A 24 -19.16 -14.18 6.75
C GLY A 24 -19.53 -12.71 6.54
N GLN A 25 -19.01 -12.06 5.50
CA GLN A 25 -19.39 -10.70 5.10
C GLN A 25 -19.71 -10.67 3.61
N GLU A 26 -20.51 -9.68 3.20
CA GLU A 26 -20.78 -9.44 1.79
C GLU A 26 -19.49 -9.07 1.03
N PRO A 27 -19.29 -9.57 -0.20
CA PRO A 27 -18.17 -9.18 -1.02
C PRO A 27 -18.16 -7.67 -1.30
N GLN A 28 -16.98 -7.08 -1.22
CA GLN A 28 -16.74 -5.70 -1.60
C GLN A 28 -15.96 -5.67 -2.91
N THR A 29 -16.37 -4.79 -3.84
CA THR A 29 -15.66 -4.54 -5.08
C THR A 29 -15.31 -3.08 -5.24
N TYR A 30 -14.19 -2.82 -5.91
CA TYR A 30 -13.80 -1.47 -6.28
C TYR A 30 -13.04 -1.47 -7.59
N ARG A 31 -13.51 -0.69 -8.57
CA ARG A 31 -12.87 -0.60 -9.89
C ARG A 31 -11.92 0.59 -9.94
N THR A 32 -10.65 0.31 -10.19
CA THR A 32 -9.61 1.33 -10.37
C THR A 32 -8.40 0.74 -11.06
N ALA A 33 -7.53 1.58 -11.62
CA ALA A 33 -6.21 1.17 -12.08
C ALA A 33 -5.18 1.11 -10.95
N LEU A 34 -5.44 1.79 -9.81
CA LEU A 34 -4.43 2.02 -8.78
C LEU A 34 -4.77 1.28 -7.49
N PHE A 35 -3.95 0.28 -7.16
CA PHE A 35 -4.13 -0.50 -5.93
C PHE A 35 -4.24 0.32 -4.63
N PRO A 36 -3.50 1.43 -4.42
CA PRO A 36 -3.68 2.25 -3.22
C PRO A 36 -5.13 2.72 -3.02
N LEU A 37 -5.86 3.03 -4.11
CA LEU A 37 -7.26 3.42 -4.04
C LEU A 37 -8.18 2.24 -3.75
N ALA A 38 -7.83 1.04 -4.22
CA ALA A 38 -8.55 -0.18 -3.85
C ALA A 38 -8.39 -0.49 -2.35
N VAL A 39 -7.18 -0.36 -1.80
CA VAL A 39 -6.94 -0.50 -0.35
C VAL A 39 -7.76 0.50 0.43
N ASP A 40 -7.78 1.76 -0.01
CA ASP A 40 -8.58 2.80 0.61
C ASP A 40 -10.07 2.47 0.63
N ALA A 41 -10.63 2.10 -0.52
CA ALA A 41 -12.05 1.81 -0.65
C ALA A 41 -12.50 0.56 0.14
N LEU A 42 -11.68 -0.50 0.12
CA LEU A 42 -12.02 -1.80 0.71
C LEU A 42 -11.77 -1.86 2.22
N PHE A 43 -10.83 -1.08 2.74
CA PHE A 43 -10.41 -1.15 4.15
C PHE A 43 -10.59 0.15 4.93
N ARG A 44 -10.83 1.27 4.24
CA ARG A 44 -11.16 2.59 4.83
C ARG A 44 -10.23 3.01 5.98
N PRO A 45 -8.91 3.05 5.76
CA PRO A 45 -7.98 3.58 6.76
C PRO A 45 -8.24 5.08 6.99
N GLU A 46 -7.85 5.57 8.17
CA GLU A 46 -7.92 7.00 8.50
C GLU A 46 -6.91 7.80 7.66
N LYS A 47 -5.71 7.22 7.44
CA LYS A 47 -4.70 7.76 6.51
C LYS A 47 -4.09 6.68 5.63
N LEU A 48 -3.73 7.08 4.41
CA LEU A 48 -2.90 6.31 3.50
C LEU A 48 -1.53 6.98 3.39
N LEU A 49 -0.49 6.27 3.83
CA LEU A 49 0.90 6.69 3.73
C LEU A 49 1.45 6.11 2.42
N LEU A 50 1.59 6.97 1.42
CA LEU A 50 2.03 6.60 0.09
C LEU A 50 3.52 6.86 -0.05
N MET A 51 4.29 5.77 -0.07
CA MET A 51 5.71 5.80 -0.36
C MET A 51 5.95 6.12 -1.84
N VAL A 52 6.67 7.21 -2.10
CA VAL A 52 6.91 7.73 -3.46
C VAL A 52 8.41 7.91 -3.70
N THR A 53 8.93 7.22 -4.72
CA THR A 53 10.29 7.46 -5.23
C THR A 53 10.36 8.79 -6.00
N PRO A 54 11.55 9.32 -6.32
CA PRO A 54 11.65 10.54 -7.12
C PRO A 54 10.87 10.49 -8.44
N GLU A 55 10.86 9.34 -9.11
CA GLU A 55 10.12 9.12 -10.36
C GLU A 55 8.61 9.02 -10.13
N ALA A 56 8.17 8.32 -9.08
CA ALA A 56 6.75 8.23 -8.75
C ALA A 56 6.18 9.58 -8.29
N ARG A 57 7.01 10.44 -7.67
CA ARG A 57 6.60 11.75 -7.15
C ARG A 57 6.08 12.67 -8.23
N THR A 58 6.63 12.65 -9.45
CA THR A 58 6.20 13.53 -10.55
C THR A 58 5.16 12.90 -11.48
N HIS A 59 4.81 11.63 -11.24
CA HIS A 59 3.93 10.86 -12.11
C HIS A 59 2.43 11.17 -11.87
N GLU A 60 1.62 11.06 -12.93
CA GLU A 60 0.17 11.34 -12.89
C GLU A 60 -0.59 10.47 -11.87
N ASN A 61 -0.17 9.21 -11.69
CA ASN A 61 -0.74 8.30 -10.68
C ASN A 61 -0.76 8.93 -9.28
N ARG A 62 0.34 9.57 -8.85
CA ARG A 62 0.43 10.23 -7.56
C ARG A 62 -0.57 11.39 -7.47
N CYS A 63 -0.59 12.25 -8.49
CA CYS A 63 -1.51 13.39 -8.56
C CYS A 63 -2.97 12.95 -8.54
N TYR A 64 -3.30 11.84 -9.19
CA TYR A 64 -4.64 11.27 -9.19
C TYR A 64 -5.04 10.73 -7.81
N ILE A 65 -4.15 9.98 -7.14
CA ILE A 65 -4.41 9.50 -5.76
C ILE A 65 -4.62 10.69 -4.81
N GLU A 66 -3.78 11.73 -4.92
CA GLU A 66 -3.89 12.95 -4.10
C GLU A 66 -5.21 13.67 -4.29
N ARG A 67 -5.70 13.78 -5.54
CA ARG A 67 -7.01 14.36 -5.83
C ARG A 67 -8.16 13.57 -5.19
N VAL A 68 -8.06 12.24 -5.17
CA VAL A 68 -9.13 11.36 -4.64
C VAL A 68 -9.13 11.31 -3.12
N LEU A 69 -7.95 11.23 -2.49
CA LEU A 69 -7.83 11.04 -1.04
C LEU A 69 -7.73 12.34 -0.25
N GLY A 70 -7.28 13.44 -0.87
CA GLY A 70 -7.12 14.74 -0.23
C GLY A 70 -6.30 14.64 1.06
N GLN A 71 -6.86 15.14 2.16
CA GLN A 71 -6.20 15.17 3.49
C GLN A 71 -5.91 13.78 4.08
N ARG A 72 -6.54 12.71 3.57
CA ARG A 72 -6.26 11.34 4.02
C ARG A 72 -4.97 10.78 3.41
N LEU A 73 -4.41 11.42 2.39
CA LEU A 73 -3.12 11.04 1.82
C LEU A 73 -1.98 11.72 2.55
N GLN A 74 -0.98 10.93 2.93
CA GLN A 74 0.32 11.43 3.37
C GLN A 74 1.38 10.89 2.41
N LEU A 75 2.09 11.79 1.72
CA LEU A 75 3.21 11.42 0.87
C LEU A 75 4.44 11.14 1.75
N VAL A 76 5.09 10.01 1.51
CA VAL A 76 6.30 9.58 2.20
C VAL A 76 7.41 9.46 1.15
N PRO A 77 8.21 10.52 0.92
CA PRO A 77 9.25 10.50 -0.10
C PRO A 77 10.37 9.55 0.30
N ILE A 78 10.70 8.57 -0.54
CA ILE A 78 11.74 7.57 -0.28
C ILE A 78 12.78 7.53 -1.42
N PRO A 79 14.04 7.15 -1.17
CA PRO A 79 15.00 6.85 -2.23
C PRO A 79 14.62 5.56 -2.96
N LEU A 80 15.42 5.18 -3.97
CA LEU A 80 15.16 4.02 -4.81
C LEU A 80 15.43 2.66 -4.13
N GLY A 81 16.25 2.64 -3.07
CA GLY A 81 16.63 1.43 -2.36
C GLY A 81 17.61 0.55 -3.16
N ARG A 82 18.56 1.18 -3.86
CA ARG A 82 19.60 0.50 -4.68
C ARG A 82 20.86 0.19 -3.89
N THR A 83 21.14 0.93 -2.82
CA THR A 83 22.29 0.72 -1.94
C THR A 83 21.84 0.46 -0.51
N GLU A 84 22.71 -0.08 0.33
CA GLU A 84 22.40 -0.31 1.74
C GLU A 84 22.06 0.98 2.47
N GLU A 85 22.77 2.07 2.19
CA GLU A 85 22.50 3.39 2.75
C GLU A 85 21.10 3.88 2.37
N GLU A 86 20.67 3.69 1.12
CA GLU A 86 19.31 4.01 0.71
C GLU A 86 18.26 3.14 1.41
N LEU A 87 18.56 1.86 1.69
CA LEU A 87 17.65 0.98 2.44
C LEU A 87 17.49 1.44 3.90
N TRP A 88 18.57 1.87 4.56
CA TRP A 88 18.50 2.47 5.89
C TRP A 88 17.75 3.80 5.89
N GLN A 89 17.94 4.64 4.87
CA GLN A 89 17.13 5.86 4.72
C GLN A 89 15.64 5.55 4.58
N ILE A 90 15.27 4.51 3.81
CA ILE A 90 13.87 4.06 3.72
C ILE A 90 13.38 3.61 5.10
N PHE A 91 14.20 2.88 5.84
CA PHE A 91 13.87 2.42 7.18
C PHE A 91 13.53 3.60 8.10
N ASP A 92 14.38 4.62 8.16
CA ASP A 92 14.19 5.79 9.02
C ASP A 92 12.95 6.58 8.61
N ILE A 93 12.81 6.88 7.32
CA ILE A 93 11.70 7.66 6.79
C ILE A 93 10.35 6.98 7.07
N VAL A 94 10.25 5.67 6.84
CA VAL A 94 9.00 4.93 7.10
C VAL A 94 8.76 4.79 8.61
N SER A 95 9.82 4.57 9.39
CA SER A 95 9.74 4.51 10.86
C SER A 95 9.15 5.80 11.43
N ASP A 96 9.62 6.95 10.97
CA ASP A 96 9.17 8.27 11.43
C ASP A 96 7.75 8.60 10.97
N ALA A 97 7.38 8.21 9.74
CA ALA A 97 6.07 8.50 9.18
C ALA A 97 4.93 7.74 9.88
N VAL A 98 5.19 6.55 10.43
CA VAL A 98 4.19 5.72 11.10
C VAL A 98 3.93 6.25 12.53
N PRO A 99 2.68 6.61 12.87
CA PRO A 99 2.35 7.06 14.22
C PRO A 99 2.50 5.95 15.27
N GLU A 100 2.80 6.36 16.50
CA GLU A 100 2.79 5.46 17.66
C GLU A 100 1.39 4.91 17.93
N GLY A 101 1.31 3.64 18.36
CA GLY A 101 0.06 2.93 18.61
C GLY A 101 -0.84 2.72 17.37
N ALA A 102 -0.32 2.93 16.16
CA ALA A 102 -1.10 2.77 14.93
C ALA A 102 -1.46 1.30 14.66
N GLU A 103 -2.64 1.08 14.09
CA GLU A 103 -2.99 -0.17 13.42
C GLU A 103 -2.59 -0.06 11.96
N VAL A 104 -1.84 -1.03 11.44
CA VAL A 104 -1.18 -0.93 10.13
C VAL A 104 -1.72 -1.97 9.17
N ILE A 105 -2.13 -1.52 7.99
CA ILE A 105 -2.36 -2.34 6.79
C ILE A 105 -1.14 -2.21 5.90
N LEU A 106 -0.45 -3.32 5.62
CA LEU A 106 0.67 -3.32 4.67
C LEU A 106 0.22 -3.85 3.30
N HIS A 107 0.37 -3.04 2.25
CA HIS A 107 0.14 -3.45 0.87
C HIS A 107 1.46 -3.80 0.14
N VAL A 108 1.52 -4.97 -0.52
CA VAL A 108 2.72 -5.48 -1.22
C VAL A 108 2.58 -5.76 -2.74
N THR A 109 1.44 -5.49 -3.37
CA THR A 109 1.13 -5.85 -4.78
C THR A 109 2.06 -5.23 -5.82
N HIS A 110 2.45 -3.97 -5.62
CA HIS A 110 3.31 -3.23 -6.55
C HIS A 110 4.58 -2.70 -5.89
N ALA A 111 4.97 -3.28 -4.76
CA ALA A 111 6.20 -2.91 -4.09
C ALA A 111 7.41 -3.48 -4.87
N PHE A 112 8.36 -2.60 -5.19
CA PHE A 112 9.47 -2.89 -6.09
C PHE A 112 10.64 -3.52 -5.32
N ARG A 113 11.20 -4.62 -5.84
CA ARG A 113 12.45 -5.26 -5.37
C ARG A 113 12.44 -5.53 -3.85
N SER A 114 13.35 -4.90 -3.12
CA SER A 114 13.59 -5.06 -1.68
C SER A 114 12.60 -4.31 -0.80
N LEU A 115 11.84 -3.36 -1.33
CA LEU A 115 10.92 -2.52 -0.55
C LEU A 115 9.92 -3.30 0.31
N PRO A 116 9.22 -4.34 -0.18
CA PRO A 116 8.31 -5.12 0.68
C PRO A 116 9.02 -5.70 1.90
N PHE A 117 10.25 -6.18 1.74
CA PHE A 117 11.02 -6.78 2.83
C PHE A 117 11.54 -5.73 3.82
N VAL A 118 12.03 -4.59 3.33
CA VAL A 118 12.46 -3.47 4.19
C VAL A 118 11.29 -2.94 5.01
N ILE A 119 10.16 -2.66 4.36
CA ILE A 119 8.95 -2.15 5.05
C ILE A 119 8.44 -3.17 6.07
N PHE A 120 8.47 -4.47 5.74
CA PHE A 120 8.13 -5.50 6.71
C PHE A 120 9.09 -5.52 7.90
N GLY A 121 10.39 -5.31 7.67
CA GLY A 121 11.38 -5.12 8.73
C GLY A 121 11.06 -3.92 9.63
N VAL A 122 10.76 -2.77 9.04
CA VAL A 122 10.32 -1.55 9.76
C VAL A 122 9.10 -1.85 10.63
N ILE A 123 8.06 -2.49 10.08
CA ILE A 123 6.86 -2.82 10.85
C ILE A 123 7.21 -3.69 12.07
N ASN A 124 8.03 -4.72 11.89
CA ASN A 124 8.41 -5.59 13.02
C ASN A 124 9.23 -4.85 14.09
N TYR A 125 10.10 -3.92 13.69
CA TYR A 125 10.79 -3.03 14.62
C TYR A 125 9.81 -2.13 15.37
N LEU A 126 8.92 -1.45 14.66
CA LEU A 126 7.93 -0.53 15.23
C LEU A 126 6.93 -1.21 16.16
N ARG A 127 6.62 -2.50 15.96
CA ARG A 127 5.80 -3.27 16.91
C ARG A 127 6.41 -3.34 18.30
N ARG A 128 7.74 -3.21 18.42
CA ARG A 128 8.48 -3.24 19.67
C ARG A 128 8.81 -1.84 20.21
N THR A 129 8.93 -0.85 19.34
CA THR A 129 9.40 0.50 19.72
C THR A 129 8.33 1.58 19.71
N LYS A 130 7.25 1.39 18.96
CA LYS A 130 6.11 2.32 18.82
C LYS A 130 4.76 1.67 19.13
N GLU A 131 4.78 0.45 19.69
CA GLU A 131 3.58 -0.32 20.05
C GLU A 131 2.53 -0.42 18.93
N ILE A 132 2.96 -0.39 17.66
CA ILE A 132 2.03 -0.53 16.54
C ILE A 132 1.47 -1.96 16.49
N ARG A 133 0.29 -2.09 15.91
CA ARG A 133 -0.33 -3.38 15.59
C ARG A 133 -0.36 -3.58 14.09
N LEU A 134 0.36 -4.59 13.58
CA LEU A 134 0.15 -5.05 12.21
C LEU A 134 -1.19 -5.76 12.14
N GLU A 135 -2.16 -5.15 11.46
CA GLU A 135 -3.53 -5.65 11.43
C GLU A 135 -3.72 -6.61 10.26
N ARG A 136 -3.15 -6.31 9.08
CA ARG A 136 -3.15 -7.23 7.93
C ARG A 136 -2.05 -6.92 6.91
N ILE A 137 -1.68 -7.94 6.13
CA ILE A 137 -0.95 -7.76 4.87
C ILE A 137 -1.89 -8.06 3.70
N VAL A 138 -1.92 -7.17 2.72
CA VAL A 138 -2.79 -7.27 1.54
C VAL A 138 -1.99 -7.36 0.24
N TYR A 139 -2.41 -8.28 -0.62
CA TYR A 139 -1.79 -8.56 -1.91
C TYR A 139 -2.87 -8.77 -2.98
N GLY A 140 -2.80 -8.01 -4.06
CA GLY A 140 -3.63 -8.17 -5.24
C GLY A 140 -3.09 -9.27 -6.14
N HIS A 141 -3.91 -10.29 -6.38
CA HIS A 141 -3.63 -11.33 -7.35
C HIS A 141 -4.61 -11.22 -8.52
N THR A 142 -4.09 -10.95 -9.72
CA THR A 142 -4.89 -10.91 -10.94
C THR A 142 -5.12 -12.31 -11.48
N ARG A 143 -6.38 -12.64 -11.77
CA ARG A 143 -6.74 -13.88 -12.46
C ARG A 143 -7.60 -13.56 -13.66
N ARG A 144 -7.22 -14.08 -14.83
CA ARG A 144 -8.05 -13.95 -16.04
C ARG A 144 -9.16 -14.99 -15.97
N LYS A 145 -10.39 -14.57 -15.69
CA LYS A 145 -11.57 -15.47 -15.68
C LYS A 145 -12.20 -15.63 -17.07
N ARG A 146 -12.11 -14.62 -17.96
CA ARG A 146 -12.65 -14.63 -19.33
C ARG A 146 -11.77 -13.80 -20.30
N PRO A 147 -11.84 -13.99 -21.64
CA PRO A 147 -11.05 -13.21 -22.58
C PRO A 147 -11.35 -11.70 -22.57
N ASP A 148 -12.52 -11.29 -22.08
CA ASP A 148 -13.03 -9.91 -22.04
C ASP A 148 -13.04 -9.27 -20.65
N ARG A 149 -12.77 -10.04 -19.58
CA ARG A 149 -12.75 -9.54 -18.19
C ARG A 149 -11.54 -10.02 -17.41
N THR A 150 -10.76 -9.06 -16.91
CA THR A 150 -9.70 -9.29 -15.93
C THR A 150 -10.21 -8.85 -14.57
N GLU A 151 -10.09 -9.72 -13.57
CA GLU A 151 -10.52 -9.46 -12.19
C GLU A 151 -9.30 -9.63 -11.27
N CYS A 152 -9.15 -8.74 -10.29
CA CYS A 152 -8.07 -8.82 -9.31
C CYS A 152 -8.64 -9.23 -7.96
N SER A 153 -8.41 -10.48 -7.55
CA SER A 153 -8.74 -10.90 -6.21
C SER A 153 -7.72 -10.33 -5.23
N VAL A 154 -8.19 -9.56 -4.25
CA VAL A 154 -7.33 -9.14 -3.13
C VAL A 154 -7.28 -10.32 -2.15
N ARG A 155 -6.06 -10.82 -1.91
CA ARG A 155 -5.81 -11.80 -0.86
C ARG A 155 -5.27 -11.11 0.37
N LEU A 156 -5.70 -11.63 1.50
CA LEU A 156 -5.32 -11.15 2.82
C LEU A 156 -4.50 -12.25 3.49
N PHE A 157 -3.35 -11.86 4.03
CA PHE A 157 -2.54 -12.69 4.90
C PHE A 157 -2.68 -12.12 6.31
N LEU A 158 -3.38 -12.85 7.17
CA LEU A 158 -3.37 -12.60 8.62
C LEU A 158 -2.11 -13.25 9.18
N ILE A 159 -1.36 -12.49 9.99
CA ILE A 159 -0.20 -12.98 10.75
C ILE A 159 -0.62 -13.16 12.20
#